data_AF-A0A330LL25-F1
#
_entry.id   AF-A0A330LL25-F1
#
_cell.length_a   1.000
_cell.length_b   1.000
_cell.length_c   1.000
_cell.angle_alpha   90.00
_cell.angle_beta   90.00
_cell.angle_gamma   90.00
#
_symmetry.space_group_name_H-M   'P 1'
#
loop_
_entity.id
_entity.type
_entity.pdbx_description
1 polymer ?
#
loop_
_entity_poly.entity_id
_entity_poly.type
_entity_poly.pdbx_seq_one_letter_code
_entity_poly.pdbx_strand_id
1 'polypeptide(L)'
;MDLYHKLLILGGISFLIFGISWICFARISMSYIEREMKKEGKEPPQWDGMGARAVSYAMVIALPAGVLKNYILVDAEAAKRLSRPLDRKLAVWYLIAGFVGTVIILVASYVKPDDLIL
;
A
#
# COMPACT_ATOMS: atom_id res chain seq x y z
N MET A 1 -27.21 -12.78 -10.46
CA MET A 1 -25.75 -12.57 -10.54
C MET A 1 -25.06 -13.82 -10.09
N ASP A 2 -24.27 -14.42 -10.97
CA ASP A 2 -23.36 -15.52 -10.64
C ASP A 2 -22.23 -15.06 -9.69
N LEU A 3 -21.39 -16.01 -9.26
CA LEU A 3 -20.25 -15.72 -8.38
C LEU A 3 -19.20 -14.84 -9.07
N TYR A 4 -18.95 -15.07 -10.36
CA TYR A 4 -17.93 -14.36 -11.13
C TYR A 4 -18.24 -12.86 -11.25
N HIS A 5 -19.46 -12.48 -11.62
CA HIS A 5 -19.90 -11.09 -11.70
C HIS A 5 -19.82 -10.39 -10.34
N LYS A 6 -20.14 -11.09 -9.23
CA LYS A 6 -19.97 -10.54 -7.88
C LYS A 6 -18.49 -10.27 -7.58
N LEU A 7 -17.59 -11.19 -7.94
CA LEU A 7 -16.15 -11.02 -7.75
C LEU A 7 -15.59 -9.86 -8.58
N LEU A 8 -16.07 -9.67 -9.82
CA LEU A 8 -15.69 -8.53 -10.64
C LEU A 8 -16.12 -7.19 -10.04
N ILE A 9 -17.37 -7.10 -9.56
CA ILE A 9 -17.89 -5.89 -8.89
C ILE A 9 -17.07 -5.59 -7.63
N LEU A 10 -16.84 -6.60 -6.80
CA LEU A 10 -16.02 -6.47 -5.58
C LEU A 10 -14.58 -6.07 -5.89
N GLY A 11 -14.00 -6.64 -6.96
CA GLY A 11 -12.66 -6.29 -7.42
C GLY A 11 -12.57 -4.83 -7.86
N GLY A 12 -13.57 -4.35 -8.62
CA GLY A 12 -13.66 -2.95 -9.03
C GLY A 12 -13.77 -2.00 -7.83
N ILE A 13 -14.64 -2.31 -6.87
CA ILE A 13 -14.78 -1.52 -5.63
C ILE A 13 -13.47 -1.52 -4.84
N SER A 14 -12.84 -2.69 -4.68
CA SER A 14 -11.58 -2.81 -3.95
C SER A 14 -10.45 -2.03 -4.63
N PHE A 15 -10.41 -1.99 -5.96
CA PHE A 15 -9.44 -1.22 -6.72
C PHE A 15 -9.59 0.30 -6.48
N LEU A 16 -10.83 0.79 -6.46
CA LEU A 16 -11.11 2.19 -6.14
C LEU A 16 -10.68 2.54 -4.70
N ILE A 17 -11.02 1.69 -3.72
CA ILE A 17 -10.60 1.87 -2.33
C ILE A 17 -9.07 1.87 -2.22
N PHE A 18 -8.40 0.95 -2.89
CA PHE A 18 -6.94 0.89 -2.94
C PHE A 18 -6.36 2.18 -3.53
N GLY A 19 -6.85 2.64 -4.68
CA GLY A 19 -6.39 3.88 -5.30
C GLY A 19 -6.55 5.10 -4.39
N ILE A 20 -7.72 5.24 -3.73
CA ILE A 20 -7.96 6.33 -2.77
C ILE A 20 -6.98 6.22 -1.60
N SER A 21 -6.81 5.03 -1.03
CA SER A 21 -5.89 4.82 0.10
C SER A 21 -4.44 5.12 -0.26
N TRP A 22 -4.00 4.75 -1.47
CA TRP A 22 -2.68 5.04 -1.98
C TRP A 22 -2.45 6.55 -2.13
N ILE A 23 -3.40 7.26 -2.75
CA ILE A 23 -3.30 8.72 -2.90
C ILE A 23 -3.28 9.43 -1.54
N CYS A 24 -4.17 9.03 -0.62
CA CYS A 24 -4.21 9.59 0.73
C CYS A 24 -2.89 9.35 1.47
N PHE A 25 -2.36 8.13 1.45
CA PHE A 25 -1.10 7.81 2.10
C PHE A 25 0.08 8.58 1.46
N ALA A 26 0.17 8.59 0.13
CA ALA A 26 1.24 9.24 -0.60
C ALA A 26 1.27 10.76 -0.33
N ARG A 27 0.11 11.43 -0.36
CA ARG A 27 0.02 12.89 -0.23
C ARG A 27 0.06 13.39 1.21
N ILE A 28 -0.53 12.64 2.15
CA ILE A 28 -0.67 13.09 3.54
C ILE A 28 0.48 12.59 4.41
N SER A 29 0.86 11.31 4.25
CA SER A 29 1.84 10.67 5.13
C SER A 29 3.23 10.68 4.54
N MET A 30 3.40 10.15 3.33
CA MET A 30 4.72 10.08 2.69
C MET A 30 5.30 11.48 2.47
N SER A 31 4.54 12.43 1.89
CA SER A 31 5.03 13.81 1.72
C SER A 31 5.36 14.52 3.05
N TYR A 32 4.63 14.22 4.12
CA TYR A 32 4.94 14.74 5.45
C TYR A 32 6.27 14.18 5.97
N ILE A 33 6.43 12.85 5.93
CA ILE A 33 7.61 12.15 6.43
C ILE A 33 8.85 12.57 5.63
N GLU A 34 8.77 12.63 4.31
CA GLU A 34 9.88 13.09 3.46
C GLU A 34 10.29 14.53 3.79
N ARG A 35 9.33 15.42 4.08
CA ARG A 35 9.63 16.79 4.51
C ARG A 35 10.34 16.84 5.87
N GLU A 36 9.95 15.99 6.81
CA GLU A 36 10.64 15.90 8.10
C GLU A 36 12.03 15.27 7.95
N MET A 37 12.17 14.22 7.13
CA MET A 37 13.46 13.59 6.84
C MET A 37 14.44 14.53 6.13
N LYS A 38 13.93 15.41 5.26
CA LYS A 38 14.71 16.47 4.61
C LYS A 38 15.36 17.42 5.62
N LYS A 39 14.69 17.74 6.73
CA LYS A 39 15.27 18.59 7.79
C LYS A 39 16.50 17.94 8.45
N GLU A 40 16.57 16.61 8.42
CA GLU A 40 17.70 15.83 8.92
C GLU A 40 18.74 15.51 7.84
N GLY A 41 18.57 16.03 6.61
CA GLY A 41 19.46 15.72 5.48
C GLY A 41 19.30 14.29 4.92
N LYS A 42 18.22 13.59 5.28
CA LYS A 42 17.93 12.20 4.89
C LYS A 42 16.95 12.11 3.73
N GLU A 43 17.27 12.76 2.62
CA GLU A 43 16.39 12.73 1.46
C GLU A 43 16.42 11.35 0.76
N PRO A 44 15.26 10.83 0.32
CA PRO A 44 15.23 9.61 -0.47
C PRO A 44 15.79 9.83 -1.89
N PRO A 45 16.30 8.77 -2.56
CA PRO A 45 16.98 8.89 -3.86
C PRO A 45 16.06 9.38 -4.97
N GLN A 46 16.41 10.45 -5.71
CA GLN A 46 15.49 11.06 -6.69
C GLN A 46 15.08 10.16 -7.87
N TRP A 47 15.84 9.09 -8.16
CA TRP A 47 15.53 8.14 -9.22
C TRP A 47 14.42 7.15 -8.84
N ASP A 48 14.11 7.01 -7.54
CA ASP A 48 13.07 6.13 -7.04
C ASP A 48 11.70 6.83 -7.20
N GLY A 49 10.90 6.38 -8.17
CA GLY A 49 9.58 6.95 -8.43
C GLY A 49 8.64 6.83 -7.22
N MET A 50 7.56 7.61 -7.22
CA MET A 50 6.60 7.67 -6.09
C MET A 50 5.93 6.31 -5.77
N GLY A 51 5.86 5.39 -6.75
CA GLY A 51 5.20 4.08 -6.62
C GLY A 51 5.82 3.14 -5.58
N ALA A 52 7.04 2.65 -5.84
CA ALA A 52 7.73 1.69 -4.98
C ALA A 52 8.05 2.28 -3.59
N ARG A 53 8.30 3.59 -3.54
CA ARG A 53 8.57 4.30 -2.30
C ARG A 53 7.37 4.38 -1.37
N ALA A 54 6.16 4.60 -1.90
CA ALA A 54 4.94 4.63 -1.09
C ALA A 54 4.72 3.28 -0.39
N VAL A 55 4.93 2.17 -1.09
CA VAL A 55 4.89 0.81 -0.48
C VAL A 55 5.94 0.67 0.60
N SER A 56 7.18 1.11 0.34
CA SER A 56 8.29 1.04 1.29
C SER A 56 7.99 1.78 2.59
N TYR A 57 7.51 3.03 2.50
CA TYR A 57 7.09 3.81 3.68
C TYR A 57 5.94 3.13 4.43
N ALA A 58 4.91 2.67 3.73
CA ALA A 58 3.76 2.03 4.37
C ALA A 58 4.18 0.78 5.15
N MET A 59 5.04 -0.05 4.56
CA MET A 59 5.57 -1.26 5.19
C MET A 59 6.43 -0.94 6.42
N VAL A 60 7.33 0.06 6.34
CA VAL A 60 8.15 0.50 7.49
C VAL A 60 7.32 0.94 8.68
N ILE A 61 6.27 1.73 8.41
CA ILE A 61 5.45 2.35 9.45
C ILE A 61 4.47 1.34 10.05
N ALA A 62 3.88 0.48 9.22
CA ALA A 62 2.87 -0.48 9.66
C ALA A 62 3.48 -1.69 10.40
N LEU A 63 4.64 -2.18 9.95
CA LEU A 63 5.24 -3.41 10.46
C LEU A 63 6.17 -3.17 11.66
N PRO A 64 6.42 -4.20 12.49
CA PRO A 64 7.42 -4.14 13.56
C PRO A 64 8.81 -3.77 13.04
N ALA A 65 9.62 -3.11 13.88
CA ALA A 65 10.99 -2.79 13.52
C ALA A 65 11.80 -4.08 13.30
N GLY A 66 12.64 -4.13 12.27
CA GLY A 66 13.50 -5.27 11.97
C GLY A 66 12.99 -6.24 10.89
N VAL A 67 11.69 -6.23 10.54
CA VAL A 67 11.13 -7.15 9.53
C VAL A 67 11.72 -6.91 8.13
N LEU A 68 12.12 -5.69 7.84
CA LEU A 68 12.46 -5.27 6.47
C LEU A 68 13.81 -4.55 6.35
N LYS A 69 14.67 -4.64 7.37
CA LYS A 69 15.87 -3.81 7.53
C LYS A 69 16.80 -3.77 6.30
N ASN A 70 16.82 -4.83 5.48
CA ASN A 70 17.70 -4.96 4.31
C ASN A 70 16.98 -4.82 2.95
N TYR A 71 15.65 -4.68 2.94
CA TYR A 71 14.82 -4.75 1.72
C TYR A 71 14.07 -3.45 1.41
N ILE A 72 14.32 -2.38 2.17
CA ILE A 72 13.58 -1.12 2.06
C ILE A 72 14.46 -0.09 1.37
N LEU A 73 13.87 0.61 0.39
CA LEU A 73 14.49 1.68 -0.39
C LEU A 73 14.63 3.01 0.38
N VAL A 74 14.22 3.06 1.65
CA VAL A 74 14.17 4.27 2.49
C VAL A 74 14.80 4.00 3.86
N ASP A 75 15.31 5.04 4.49
CA ASP A 75 15.82 4.98 5.87
C ASP A 75 14.67 4.63 6.83
N ALA A 76 14.58 3.33 7.16
CA ALA A 76 13.50 2.77 7.96
C ALA A 76 13.44 3.34 9.38
N GLU A 77 14.59 3.72 9.94
CA GLU A 77 14.68 4.27 11.30
C GLU A 77 14.15 5.70 11.33
N ALA A 78 14.61 6.54 10.41
CA ALA A 78 14.13 7.91 10.27
C ALA A 78 12.64 7.96 9.93
N ALA A 79 12.20 7.17 8.95
CA ALA A 79 10.81 7.13 8.52
C ALA A 79 9.86 6.73 9.66
N LYS A 80 10.26 5.76 10.49
CA LYS A 80 9.45 5.31 11.62
C LYS A 80 9.45 6.30 12.77
N ARG A 81 10.61 6.88 13.12
CA ARG A 81 10.73 7.89 14.18
C ARG A 81 9.94 9.17 13.87
N LEU A 82 9.93 9.59 12.61
CA LEU A 82 9.28 10.83 12.16
C LEU A 82 7.80 10.62 11.77
N SER A 83 7.32 9.37 11.74
CA SER A 83 5.91 9.07 11.46
C SER A 83 5.00 9.46 12.63
N ARG A 84 3.80 9.96 12.31
CA ARG A 84 2.74 10.26 13.28
C ARG A 84 1.82 9.05 13.46
N PRO A 85 1.01 9.01 14.54
CA PRO A 85 -0.01 7.98 14.71
C PRO A 85 -1.01 7.90 13.54
N LEU A 86 -1.32 9.04 12.91
CA LEU A 86 -2.17 9.09 11.71
C LEU A 86 -1.53 8.36 10.53
N ASP A 87 -0.22 8.52 10.34
CA ASP A 87 0.51 7.92 9.22
C ASP A 87 0.50 6.41 9.31
N ARG A 88 0.54 5.87 10.53
CA ARG A 88 0.37 4.43 10.76
C ARG A 88 -1.04 3.94 10.42
N LYS A 89 -2.08 4.69 10.73
CA LYS A 89 -3.47 4.33 10.35
C LYS A 89 -3.63 4.30 8.83
N LEU A 90 -3.10 5.32 8.13
CA LEU A 90 -3.15 5.41 6.67
C LEU A 90 -2.31 4.30 6.02
N ALA A 91 -1.12 3.99 6.56
CA ALA A 91 -0.27 2.89 6.09
C ALA A 91 -0.99 1.54 6.20
N VAL A 92 -1.58 1.24 7.36
CA VAL A 92 -2.31 -0.01 7.59
C VAL A 92 -3.52 -0.12 6.68
N TRP A 93 -4.29 0.97 6.53
CA TRP A 93 -5.43 1.00 5.61
C TRP A 93 -5.01 0.72 4.17
N TYR A 94 -3.95 1.38 3.70
CA TYR A 94 -3.40 1.16 2.37
C TYR A 94 -2.95 -0.29 2.15
N LEU A 95 -2.21 -0.88 3.09
CA LEU A 95 -1.75 -2.27 2.98
C LEU A 95 -2.91 -3.27 3.01
N ILE A 96 -3.92 -3.06 3.85
CA ILE A 96 -5.11 -3.91 3.90
C ILE A 96 -5.91 -3.80 2.60
N ALA A 97 -6.12 -2.58 2.10
CA ALA A 97 -6.84 -2.36 0.84
C ALA A 97 -6.13 -3.05 -0.34
N GLY A 98 -4.79 -2.97 -0.38
CA GLY A 98 -3.98 -3.66 -1.38
C GLY A 98 -4.10 -5.17 -1.27
N PHE A 99 -3.94 -5.72 -0.06
CA PHE A 99 -4.03 -7.15 0.20
C PHE A 99 -5.40 -7.72 -0.18
N VAL A 100 -6.49 -7.07 0.24
CA VAL A 100 -7.86 -7.47 -0.09
C VAL A 100 -8.07 -7.45 -1.61
N GLY A 101 -7.62 -6.40 -2.29
CA GLY A 101 -7.71 -6.30 -3.75
C GLY A 101 -6.96 -7.43 -4.46
N THR A 102 -5.74 -7.74 -4.02
CA THR A 102 -4.95 -8.86 -4.56
C THR A 102 -5.64 -10.21 -4.35
N VAL A 103 -6.20 -10.45 -3.15
CA VAL A 103 -6.93 -11.70 -2.87
C VAL A 103 -8.16 -11.84 -3.75
N ILE A 104 -8.94 -10.78 -3.94
CA ILE A 104 -10.14 -10.83 -4.80
C ILE A 104 -9.77 -11.13 -6.25
N ILE A 105 -8.73 -10.48 -6.79
CA ILE A 105 -8.25 -10.71 -8.15
C ILE A 105 -7.74 -12.15 -8.30
N LEU A 106 -6.99 -12.64 -7.31
CA LEU A 106 -6.45 -14.00 -7.31
C LEU A 106 -7.58 -15.03 -7.25
N VAL A 107 -8.60 -14.85 -6.40
CA VAL A 107 -9.76 -15.74 -6.38
C VAL A 107 -10.50 -15.70 -7.71
N ALA A 108 -10.70 -14.51 -8.29
CA ALA A 108 -11.37 -14.36 -9.58
C ALA A 108 -10.62 -15.04 -10.73
N SER A 109 -9.28 -15.12 -10.70
CA SER A 109 -8.50 -15.80 -11.74
C SER A 109 -8.60 -17.33 -11.69
N TYR A 110 -8.97 -17.92 -10.55
CA TYR A 110 -9.22 -19.35 -10.40
C TYR A 110 -10.67 -19.76 -10.70
N VAL A 111 -11.62 -18.82 -10.68
CA VAL A 111 -13.02 -19.07 -11.03
C VAL A 111 -13.17 -18.92 -12.55
N LYS A 112 -13.29 -20.05 -13.27
CA LYS A 112 -13.49 -20.00 -14.73
C LYS A 112 -14.89 -19.49 -15.06
N PRO A 113 -15.05 -18.70 -16.14
CA PRO A 113 -16.37 -18.35 -16.65
C PRO A 113 -17.15 -19.55 -17.19
N ASP A 114 -16.45 -20.67 -17.49
CA ASP A 114 -17.00 -21.84 -18.19
C ASP A 114 -17.62 -22.90 -17.26
N ASP A 115 -17.49 -22.79 -15.94
CA ASP A 115 -18.12 -23.70 -14.95
C ASP A 115 -19.66 -23.51 -14.86
N LEU A 116 -20.25 -22.83 -15.85
CA LEU A 116 -21.65 -22.41 -15.95
C LEU A 116 -22.37 -22.94 -17.21
N ILE A 117 -21.73 -23.80 -18.01
CA ILE A 117 -22.37 -24.45 -19.18
C ILE A 117 -22.42 -25.97 -18.94
N LEU A 118 -23.22 -26.40 -17.97
CA LEU A 118 -23.82 -27.74 -17.89
C LEU A 118 -25.22 -27.61 -17.27
#